data_AF-A0A6J7FI74-F1
#
_entry.id   AF-A0A6J7FI74-F1
#
_cell.length_a   1.000
_cell.length_b   1.000
_cell.length_c   1.000
_cell.angle_alpha   90.00
_cell.angle_beta   90.00
_cell.angle_gamma   90.00
#
_symmetry.space_group_name_H-M   'P 1'
#
loop_
_entity.id
_entity.type
_entity.pdbx_description
1 polymer ?
#
loop_
_entity_poly.entity_id
_entity_poly.type
_entity_poly.pdbx_seq_one_letter_code
_entity_poly.pdbx_strand_id
1 'polypeptide(L)'
;MARLGKLLFTQFRVNASLKLERALFELPELIDLITVSLRAGDGVYRSFATVIPRCDGEIARQFSNVLKSVDYGAAFGSEIKRVAEVLPHPQVSEFVAKVSTSLERGTPLAQMLSEQGTSVREEIKSRLLRQAGRNETRMLIPLVFLILPVTVLFAIYPSLKLLNFGFI
;
A
#
# COMPACT_ATOMS: atom_id res chain seq x y z
N MET A 1 -32.71 7.23 12.59
CA MET A 1 -31.73 8.27 12.19
C MET A 1 -30.27 7.94 12.56
N ALA A 2 -29.96 7.42 13.77
CA ALA A 2 -28.57 7.17 14.20
C ALA A 2 -27.79 6.07 13.42
N ARG A 3 -28.45 5.05 12.87
CA ARG A 3 -27.78 3.97 12.12
C ARG A 3 -27.30 4.41 10.73
N LEU A 4 -27.98 5.37 10.09
CA LEU A 4 -27.64 5.87 8.76
C LEU A 4 -26.37 6.74 8.78
N GLY A 5 -26.23 7.59 9.81
CA GLY A 5 -25.00 8.38 10.04
C GLY A 5 -23.78 7.52 10.32
N LYS A 6 -23.94 6.42 11.09
CA LYS A 6 -22.84 5.47 11.37
C LYS A 6 -22.40 4.70 10.12
N LEU A 7 -23.34 4.31 9.25
CA LEU A 7 -23.04 3.64 7.98
C LEU A 7 -22.34 4.59 6.99
N LEU A 8 -22.81 5.83 6.85
CA LEU A 8 -22.15 6.83 6.01
C LEU A 8 -20.73 7.12 6.50
N PHE A 9 -20.52 7.37 7.79
CA PHE A 9 -19.18 7.59 8.34
C PHE A 9 -18.25 6.39 8.15
N THR A 10 -18.77 5.17 8.27
CA THR A 10 -17.95 3.96 8.07
C THR A 10 -17.58 3.79 6.59
N GLN A 11 -18.53 4.00 5.67
CA GLN A 11 -18.28 3.93 4.22
C GLN A 11 -17.31 5.01 3.74
N PHE A 12 -17.43 6.25 4.24
CA PHE A 12 -16.49 7.32 3.93
C PHE A 12 -15.07 7.01 4.40
N ARG A 13 -14.91 6.42 5.59
CA ARG A 13 -13.60 6.01 6.10
C ARG A 13 -12.98 4.86 5.29
N VAL A 14 -13.78 3.87 4.91
CA VAL A 14 -13.32 2.71 4.12
C VAL A 14 -12.89 3.15 2.71
N ASN A 15 -13.66 4.02 2.06
CA ASN A 15 -13.29 4.53 0.74
C ASN A 15 -12.02 5.40 0.76
N ALA A 16 -11.83 6.20 1.82
CA ALA A 16 -10.60 6.98 1.99
C ALA A 16 -9.37 6.07 2.19
N SER A 17 -9.48 5.01 3.01
CA SER A 17 -8.38 4.07 3.20
C SER A 17 -8.03 3.28 1.94
N LEU A 18 -9.04 2.86 1.16
CA LEU A 18 -8.82 2.12 -0.09
C LEU A 18 -8.11 2.97 -1.15
N LYS A 19 -8.44 4.27 -1.22
CA LYS A 19 -7.74 5.21 -2.13
C LYS A 19 -6.27 5.37 -1.77
N LEU A 20 -5.97 5.54 -0.48
CA LEU A 20 -4.58 5.67 0.00
C LEU A 20 -3.78 4.37 -0.22
N GLU A 21 -4.43 3.23 -0.07
CA GLU A 21 -3.80 1.93 -0.32
C GLU A 21 -3.50 1.74 -1.80
N ARG A 22 -4.45 2.02 -2.70
CA ARG A 22 -4.22 1.98 -4.15
C ARG A 22 -3.10 2.93 -4.57
N ALA A 23 -3.12 4.16 -4.06
CA ALA A 23 -2.05 5.13 -4.26
C ALA A 23 -0.68 4.56 -3.88
N LEU A 24 -0.55 3.88 -2.73
CA LEU A 24 0.71 3.25 -2.34
C LEU A 24 1.18 2.20 -3.36
N PHE A 25 0.28 1.36 -3.87
CA PHE A 25 0.64 0.31 -4.84
C PHE A 25 0.98 0.85 -6.24
N GLU A 26 0.39 1.98 -6.64
CA GLU A 26 0.64 2.65 -7.92
C GLU A 26 1.96 3.46 -7.91
N LEU A 27 2.39 3.94 -6.74
CA LEU A 27 3.52 4.86 -6.59
C LEU A 27 4.88 4.32 -7.13
N PRO A 28 5.28 3.04 -6.91
CA PRO A 28 6.55 2.52 -7.43
C PRO A 28 6.65 2.59 -8.95
N GLU A 29 5.58 2.22 -9.65
CA GLU A 29 5.54 2.22 -11.11
C GLU A 29 5.68 3.66 -11.65
N LEU A 30 4.96 4.59 -11.04
CA LEU A 30 5.10 6.01 -11.36
C LEU A 30 6.53 6.52 -11.16
N ILE A 31 7.13 6.19 -10.01
CA ILE A 31 8.50 6.57 -9.68
C ILE A 31 9.48 6.04 -10.72
N ASP A 32 9.37 4.77 -11.11
CA ASP A 32 10.27 4.14 -12.06
C ASP A 32 10.16 4.81 -13.44
N LEU A 33 8.95 5.05 -13.93
CA LEU A 33 8.71 5.71 -15.23
C LEU A 33 9.23 7.15 -15.26
N ILE A 34 8.97 7.93 -14.21
CA ILE A 34 9.48 9.30 -14.09
C ILE A 34 11.01 9.30 -13.99
N THR A 35 11.58 8.37 -13.23
CA THR A 35 13.04 8.23 -13.10
C THR A 35 13.68 7.92 -14.44
N VAL A 36 13.09 7.04 -15.26
CA VAL A 36 13.58 6.74 -16.61
C VAL A 36 13.56 7.98 -17.50
N SER A 37 12.46 8.74 -17.51
CA SER A 37 12.36 9.99 -18.30
C SER A 37 13.35 11.05 -17.82
N LEU A 38 13.55 11.22 -16.51
CA LEU A 38 14.56 12.12 -15.97
C LEU A 38 15.99 11.71 -16.37
N ARG A 39 16.30 10.40 -16.36
CA ARG A 39 17.60 9.87 -16.81
C ARG A 39 17.81 10.04 -18.32
N ALA A 40 16.74 10.11 -19.10
CA ALA A 40 16.79 10.45 -20.52
C ALA A 40 17.08 11.94 -20.79
N GLY A 41 17.18 12.76 -19.73
CA GLY A 41 17.49 14.18 -19.82
C GLY A 41 16.27 15.10 -19.82
N ASP A 42 15.06 14.57 -19.60
CA ASP A 42 13.88 15.42 -19.44
C ASP A 42 13.95 16.23 -18.14
N GLY A 43 13.50 17.48 -18.20
CA GLY A 43 13.27 18.29 -17.01
C GLY A 43 12.09 17.76 -16.18
N VAL A 44 12.05 18.10 -14.89
CA VAL A 44 11.06 17.58 -13.94
C VAL A 44 9.62 17.76 -14.41
N TYR A 45 9.23 18.94 -14.90
CA TYR A 45 7.87 19.12 -15.41
C TYR A 45 7.56 18.21 -16.61
N ARG A 46 8.51 18.14 -17.56
CA ARG A 46 8.34 17.38 -18.80
C ARG A 46 8.25 15.87 -18.55
N SER A 47 8.99 15.36 -17.56
CA SER A 47 8.92 13.94 -17.21
C SER A 47 7.53 13.55 -16.68
N PHE A 48 6.93 14.39 -15.83
CA PHE A 48 5.55 14.20 -15.40
C PHE A 48 4.56 14.36 -16.57
N ALA A 49 4.67 15.43 -17.37
CA ALA A 49 3.80 15.66 -18.52
C ALA A 49 3.83 14.50 -19.54
N THR A 50 4.94 13.77 -19.62
CA THR A 50 5.12 12.63 -20.53
C THR A 50 4.63 11.31 -19.94
N VAL A 51 4.80 11.10 -18.63
CA VAL A 51 4.46 9.84 -17.95
C VAL A 51 3.01 9.80 -17.53
N ILE A 52 2.49 10.87 -16.90
CA ILE A 52 1.15 10.90 -16.30
C ILE A 52 0.02 10.51 -17.27
N PRO A 53 -0.01 10.96 -18.54
CA PRO A 53 -1.07 10.57 -19.47
C PRO A 53 -1.10 9.09 -19.84
N ARG A 54 -0.04 8.35 -19.54
CA ARG A 54 0.09 6.90 -19.82
C ARG A 54 -0.16 6.04 -18.59
N CYS A 55 -0.36 6.65 -17.43
CA CYS A 55 -0.62 5.96 -16.18
C CYS A 55 -2.10 6.05 -15.84
N ASP A 56 -2.64 4.94 -15.36
CA ASP A 56 -3.95 4.89 -14.75
C ASP A 56 -3.83 4.85 -13.22
N GLY A 57 -4.91 5.16 -12.51
CA GLY A 57 -4.96 5.04 -11.06
C GLY A 57 -5.38 6.30 -10.31
N GLU A 58 -5.41 6.20 -8.99
CA GLU A 58 -5.74 7.33 -8.11
C GLU A 58 -4.62 8.36 -8.09
N ILE A 59 -3.36 7.92 -8.01
CA ILE A 59 -2.19 8.80 -8.02
C ILE A 59 -2.06 9.55 -9.34
N ALA A 60 -2.17 8.83 -10.46
CA ALA A 60 -2.07 9.41 -11.80
C ALA A 60 -3.13 10.50 -12.01
N ARG A 61 -4.35 10.29 -11.50
CA ARG A 61 -5.44 11.28 -11.55
C ARG A 61 -5.10 12.56 -10.79
N GLN A 62 -4.51 12.45 -9.59
CA GLN A 62 -4.12 13.65 -8.83
C GLN A 62 -3.01 14.43 -9.52
N PHE A 63 -2.01 13.76 -10.08
CA PHE A 63 -0.97 14.43 -10.88
C PHE A 63 -1.51 14.99 -12.20
N SER A 64 -2.49 14.36 -12.84
CA SER A 64 -3.16 14.91 -14.02
C SER A 64 -3.88 16.22 -13.70
N ASN A 65 -4.52 16.31 -12.54
CA ASN A 65 -5.13 17.56 -12.07
C ASN A 65 -4.08 18.65 -11.83
N VAL A 66 -2.92 18.29 -11.25
CA VAL A 66 -1.79 19.22 -11.09
C VAL A 66 -1.31 19.74 -12.44
N LEU A 67 -1.08 18.87 -13.42
CA LEU A 67 -0.64 19.28 -14.76
C LEU A 67 -1.65 20.22 -15.43
N LYS A 68 -2.95 19.92 -15.33
CA LYS A 68 -4.01 20.82 -15.82
C LYS A 68 -3.98 22.19 -15.13
N SER A 69 -3.80 22.23 -13.82
CA SER A 69 -3.66 23.51 -13.10
C SER A 69 -2.47 24.32 -13.60
N VAL A 70 -1.36 23.65 -13.90
CA VAL A 70 -0.17 24.31 -14.48
C VAL A 70 -0.43 24.80 -15.89
N ASP A 71 -1.16 24.04 -16.71
CA ASP A 71 -1.60 24.49 -18.05
C ASP A 71 -2.49 25.75 -17.97
N TYR A 72 -3.21 25.95 -16.86
CA TYR A 72 -3.97 27.17 -16.57
C TYR A 72 -3.14 28.29 -15.89
N GLY A 73 -1.82 28.13 -15.79
CA GLY A 73 -0.89 29.17 -15.30
C GLY A 73 -0.49 29.04 -13.83
N ALA A 74 -0.85 27.95 -13.13
CA ALA A 74 -0.38 27.72 -11.78
C ALA A 74 1.10 27.27 -11.75
N ALA A 75 1.79 27.50 -10.63
CA ALA A 75 3.20 27.11 -10.49
C ALA A 75 3.33 25.63 -10.09
N PHE A 76 3.99 24.81 -10.92
CA PHE A 76 4.14 23.36 -10.69
C PHE A 76 4.66 23.01 -9.28
N GLY A 77 5.66 23.74 -8.78
CA GLY A 77 6.24 23.50 -7.45
C GLY A 77 5.27 23.72 -6.28
N SER A 78 4.29 24.63 -6.41
CA SER A 78 3.25 24.79 -5.39
C SER A 78 2.10 23.81 -5.59
N GLU A 79 1.73 23.55 -6.85
CA GLU A 79 0.62 22.64 -7.18
C GLU A 79 0.88 21.21 -6.74
N ILE A 80 2.12 20.72 -6.89
CA ILE A 80 2.45 19.33 -6.60
C ILE A 80 2.27 19.00 -5.11
N LYS A 81 2.41 19.99 -4.22
CA LYS A 81 2.20 19.84 -2.77
C LYS A 81 0.76 19.44 -2.44
N ARG A 82 -0.21 19.86 -3.26
CA ARG A 82 -1.62 19.48 -3.09
C ARG A 82 -1.86 17.97 -3.20
N VAL A 83 -1.01 17.24 -3.93
CA VAL A 83 -1.15 15.78 -4.05
C VAL A 83 -0.97 15.11 -2.68
N ALA A 84 -0.03 15.60 -1.86
CA ALA A 84 0.19 15.08 -0.50
C ALA A 84 -0.94 15.47 0.46
N GLU A 85 -1.64 16.58 0.20
CA GLU A 85 -2.81 17.00 0.97
C GLU A 85 -4.03 16.11 0.65
N VAL A 86 -4.22 15.77 -0.63
CA VAL A 86 -5.33 14.93 -1.10
C VAL A 86 -5.10 13.45 -0.78
N LEU A 87 -3.85 12.99 -0.88
CA LEU A 87 -3.41 11.62 -0.58
C LEU A 87 -2.39 11.64 0.57
N PRO A 88 -2.84 11.80 1.84
CA PRO A 88 -1.96 11.85 3.01
C PRO A 88 -1.40 10.46 3.40
N HIS A 89 -0.64 9.86 2.49
CA HIS A 89 0.13 8.64 2.73
C HIS A 89 1.61 8.98 2.91
N PRO A 90 2.32 8.46 3.93
CA PRO A 90 3.72 8.83 4.20
C PRO A 90 4.65 8.77 2.99
N GLN A 91 4.60 7.67 2.22
CA GLN A 91 5.38 7.50 0.99
C GLN A 91 5.05 8.50 -0.11
N VAL A 92 3.77 8.89 -0.25
CA VAL A 92 3.34 9.87 -1.25
C VAL A 92 3.82 11.27 -0.83
N SER A 93 3.67 11.61 0.44
CA SER A 93 4.15 12.87 1.00
C SER A 93 5.68 13.00 0.87
N GLU A 94 6.43 11.92 1.12
CA GLU A 94 7.88 11.90 0.96
C GLU A 94 8.29 12.08 -0.51
N PHE A 95 7.62 11.37 -1.44
CA PHE A 95 7.83 11.54 -2.87
C PHE A 95 7.61 12.99 -3.31
N VAL A 96 6.47 13.59 -2.96
CA VAL A 96 6.14 14.98 -3.29
C VAL A 96 7.16 15.95 -2.68
N ALA A 97 7.61 15.72 -1.44
CA ALA A 97 8.62 16.53 -0.78
C ALA A 97 9.98 16.45 -1.49
N LYS A 98 10.41 15.26 -1.94
CA LYS A 98 11.64 15.07 -2.72
C LYS A 98 11.58 15.80 -4.06
N VAL A 99 10.44 15.72 -4.75
CA VAL A 99 10.24 16.45 -6.02
C VAL A 99 10.27 17.96 -5.79
N SER A 100 9.54 18.47 -4.79
CA SER A 100 9.54 19.90 -4.45
C SER A 100 10.94 20.41 -4.07
N THR A 101 11.67 19.64 -3.26
CA THR A 101 13.02 20.03 -2.83
C THR A 101 14.00 20.04 -4.01
N SER A 102 13.86 19.11 -4.96
CA SER A 102 14.66 19.11 -6.18
C SER A 102 14.36 20.30 -7.08
N LEU A 103 13.09 20.68 -7.23
CA LEU A 103 12.70 21.88 -7.98
C LEU A 103 13.31 23.16 -7.37
N GLU A 104 13.35 23.26 -6.04
CA GLU A 104 13.88 24.43 -5.34
C GLU A 104 15.43 24.47 -5.32
N ARG A 105 16.10 23.30 -5.25
CA ARG A 105 17.54 23.21 -4.99
C ARG A 105 18.37 22.63 -6.13
N GLY A 106 17.75 22.18 -7.23
CA GLY A 106 18.43 21.57 -8.38
C GLY A 106 19.13 20.24 -8.07
N THR A 107 18.75 19.55 -6.98
CA THR A 107 19.37 18.27 -6.59
C THR A 107 18.98 17.16 -7.56
N PRO A 108 19.84 16.13 -7.77
CA PRO A 108 19.60 15.07 -8.74
C PRO A 108 18.38 14.21 -8.37
N LEU A 109 17.21 14.58 -8.91
CA LEU A 109 15.93 13.94 -8.61
C LEU A 109 15.90 12.46 -8.95
N ALA A 110 16.50 12.08 -10.08
CA ALA A 110 16.50 10.70 -10.55
C ALA A 110 17.10 9.70 -9.53
N GLN A 111 18.15 10.11 -8.81
CA GLN A 111 18.75 9.26 -7.77
C GLN A 111 17.82 9.14 -6.56
N MET A 112 17.32 10.28 -6.06
CA MET A 112 16.41 10.31 -4.92
C MET A 112 15.11 9.52 -5.17
N LEU A 113 14.60 9.55 -6.41
CA LEU A 113 13.44 8.76 -6.82
C LEU A 113 13.75 7.27 -6.92
N SER A 114 14.94 6.88 -7.39
CA SER A 114 15.36 5.47 -7.42
C SER A 114 15.41 4.87 -6.00
N GLU A 115 15.95 5.64 -5.05
CA GLU A 115 15.98 5.29 -3.63
C GLU A 115 14.56 5.22 -3.05
N GLN A 116 13.71 6.22 -3.34
CA GLN A 116 12.31 6.21 -2.91
C GLN A 116 11.56 4.98 -3.42
N GLY A 117 11.69 4.63 -4.71
CA GLY A 117 11.00 3.48 -5.29
C GLY A 117 11.35 2.18 -4.56
N THR A 118 12.61 2.06 -4.12
CA THR A 118 13.06 0.93 -3.29
C THR A 118 12.40 0.95 -1.91
N SER A 119 12.38 2.08 -1.22
CA SER A 119 11.70 2.24 0.08
C SER A 119 10.20 1.94 0.01
N VAL A 120 9.50 2.36 -1.06
CA VAL A 120 8.08 2.08 -1.25
C VAL A 120 7.85 0.57 -1.42
N ARG A 121 8.67 -0.10 -2.23
CA ARG A 121 8.59 -1.56 -2.43
C ARG A 121 8.86 -2.34 -1.14
N GLU A 122 9.82 -1.90 -0.33
CA GLU A 122 10.09 -2.49 0.99
C GLU A 122 8.91 -2.34 1.94
N GLU A 123 8.24 -1.18 1.95
CA GLU A 123 7.04 -0.98 2.75
C GLU A 123 5.91 -1.92 2.30
N ILE A 124 5.66 -2.02 0.99
CA ILE A 124 4.66 -2.93 0.44
C ILE A 124 4.96 -4.37 0.85
N LYS A 125 6.22 -4.81 0.72
CA LYS A 125 6.66 -6.15 1.14
C LYS A 125 6.42 -6.37 2.63
N SER A 126 6.80 -5.43 3.48
CA SER A 126 6.60 -5.50 4.94
C SER A 126 5.11 -5.61 5.29
N ARG A 127 4.25 -4.86 4.61
CA ARG A 127 2.79 -4.92 4.79
C ARG A 127 2.21 -6.28 4.40
N LEU A 128 2.61 -6.81 3.24
CA LEU A 128 2.18 -8.14 2.78
C LEU A 128 2.63 -9.24 3.74
N LEU A 129 3.88 -9.17 4.23
CA LEU A 129 4.40 -10.11 5.23
C LEU A 129 3.63 -10.01 6.56
N ARG A 130 3.28 -8.82 7.03
CA ARG A 130 2.46 -8.64 8.24
C ARG A 130 1.04 -9.17 8.05
N GLN A 131 0.45 -9.02 6.86
CA GLN A 131 -0.85 -9.61 6.54
C GLN A 131 -0.78 -11.15 6.51
N ALA A 132 0.28 -11.71 5.92
CA ALA A 132 0.50 -13.15 5.90
C ALA A 132 0.76 -13.72 7.31
N GLY A 133 1.61 -13.07 8.11
CA GLY A 133 1.96 -13.52 9.46
C GLY A 133 0.78 -13.49 10.45
N ARG A 134 -0.20 -12.61 10.27
CA ARG A 134 -1.44 -12.64 11.09
C ARG A 134 -2.24 -13.94 10.95
N ASN A 135 -2.05 -14.71 9.88
CA ASN A 135 -2.69 -16.02 9.73
C ASN A 135 -1.94 -17.14 10.46
N GLU A 136 -0.71 -16.91 10.95
CA GLU A 136 0.10 -17.94 11.61
C GLU A 136 -0.54 -18.40 12.93
N THR A 137 -1.02 -17.48 13.78
CA THR A 137 -1.73 -17.83 15.01
C THR A 137 -3.06 -18.55 14.73
N ARG A 138 -3.69 -18.32 13.57
CA ARG A 138 -4.90 -19.03 13.14
C ARG A 138 -4.62 -20.45 12.64
N MET A 139 -3.40 -20.78 12.22
CA MET A 139 -3.03 -22.15 11.83
C MET A 139 -2.76 -23.06 13.03
N LEU A 140 -2.32 -22.51 14.17
CA LEU A 140 -2.09 -23.28 15.40
C LEU A 140 -3.38 -23.74 16.08
N ILE A 141 -4.48 -22.97 15.93
CA ILE A 141 -5.77 -23.29 16.56
C ILE A 141 -6.34 -24.63 16.05
N PRO A 142 -6.47 -24.88 14.72
CA PRO A 142 -6.85 -26.19 14.21
C PRO A 142 -5.90 -27.31 14.66
N LEU A 143 -4.60 -27.07 14.70
CA LEU A 143 -3.62 -28.08 15.08
C LEU A 143 -3.88 -28.60 16.51
N VAL A 144 -4.03 -27.67 17.47
CA VAL A 144 -4.23 -28.02 18.89
C VAL A 144 -5.64 -28.57 19.13
N PHE A 145 -6.68 -27.95 18.57
CA PHE A 145 -8.07 -28.38 18.81
C PHE A 145 -8.53 -29.57 17.96
N LEU A 146 -7.78 -29.98 16.93
CA LEU A 146 -8.13 -31.12 16.08
C LEU A 146 -7.17 -32.31 16.31
N ILE A 147 -5.84 -32.09 16.28
CA ILE A 147 -4.88 -33.20 16.37
C ILE A 147 -4.76 -33.74 17.79
N LEU A 148 -4.68 -32.87 18.81
CA LEU A 148 -4.54 -33.31 20.20
C LEU A 148 -5.75 -34.17 20.67
N PRO A 149 -7.02 -33.75 20.50
CA PRO A 149 -8.14 -34.58 20.93
C PRO A 149 -8.26 -35.87 20.13
N VAL A 150 -7.97 -35.88 18.82
CA VAL A 150 -7.95 -37.12 18.02
C VAL A 150 -6.89 -38.08 18.54
N THR A 151 -5.68 -37.59 18.81
CA THR A 151 -4.59 -38.39 19.37
C THR A 151 -4.96 -38.97 20.74
N VAL A 152 -5.56 -38.16 21.62
CA VAL A 152 -6.05 -38.61 22.94
C VAL A 152 -7.14 -39.68 22.79
N LEU A 153 -8.09 -39.50 21.86
CA LEU A 153 -9.15 -40.47 21.59
C LEU A 153 -8.55 -41.83 21.18
N PHE A 154 -7.58 -41.82 20.26
CA PHE A 154 -6.90 -43.02 19.78
C PHE A 154 -6.10 -43.72 20.88
N ALA A 155 -5.44 -42.97 21.76
CA ALA A 155 -4.67 -43.53 22.87
C ALA A 155 -5.57 -44.21 23.93
N ILE A 156 -6.76 -43.65 24.20
CA ILE A 156 -7.67 -44.16 25.23
C ILE A 156 -8.55 -45.32 24.71
N TYR A 157 -8.86 -45.36 23.42
CA TYR A 157 -9.74 -46.37 22.81
C TYR A 157 -9.36 -47.85 23.10
N PRO A 158 -8.10 -48.30 22.94
CA PRO A 158 -7.74 -49.69 23.25
C PRO A 158 -7.83 -50.00 24.75
N SER A 159 -7.48 -49.04 25.61
CA SER A 159 -7.53 -49.16 27.07
C SER A 159 -8.96 -49.37 27.57
N LEU A 160 -9.93 -48.66 26.99
CA LEU A 160 -11.36 -48.86 27.29
C LEU A 160 -11.87 -50.21 26.78
N LYS A 161 -11.43 -50.65 25.59
CA LYS A 161 -11.80 -51.96 25.07
C LYS A 161 -11.29 -53.09 25.96
N LEU A 162 -10.04 -53.03 26.40
CA LEU A 162 -9.44 -54.04 27.29
C LEU A 162 -10.20 -54.17 28.62
N LEU A 163 -10.65 -53.05 29.21
CA LEU A 163 -11.43 -53.08 30.46
C LEU A 163 -12.79 -53.78 30.29
N ASN A 164 -13.42 -53.64 29.12
CA ASN A 164 -14.75 -54.22 28.85
C ASN A 164 -14.69 -55.71 28.45
N PHE A 165 -13.52 -56.23 28.04
CA PHE A 165 -13.30 -57.66 27.79
C PHE A 165 -12.94 -58.47 29.05
N GLY A 166 -12.75 -57.82 30.20
CA GLY A 166 -12.45 -58.48 31.48
C GLY A 166 -13.67 -58.81 32.34
N PHE A 167 -14.90 -58.55 31.87
CA PHE A 167 -16.15 -58.68 32.65
C PHE A 167 -17.23 -59.56 32.00
N ILE A 168 -16.86 -60.49 31.11
CA ILE A 168 -17.74 -61.57 30.61
C ILE A 168 -17.06 -62.92 30.84
#